data_AF-A0A382G7Z7-F1
#
_entry.id   AF-A0A382G7Z7-F1
#
_cell.length_a   1.000
_cell.length_b   1.000
_cell.length_c   1.000
_cell.angle_alpha   90.00
_cell.angle_beta   90.00
_cell.angle_gamma   90.00
#
_symmetry.space_group_name_H-M   'P 1'
#
loop_
_entity.id
_entity.type
_entity.pdbx_description
1 polymer ?
#
loop_
_entity_poly.entity_id
_entity_poly.type
_entity_poly.pdbx_seq_one_letter_code
_entity_poly.pdbx_strand_id
1 'polypeptide(L)'
;LNQGYIRVMGKGSKERLVPMGSIAKRWLKKYLNGPIIEILGERQSDYLFPTRTSESISRQAFWQIIKKYSNKVSIDSDLSPHSLRHAFATHLINHGADLRVVQMLLGHSDLSTTQIYTHIAQHRLKDLHQKHHPRG
;
A
#
# COMPACT_ATOMS: atom_id res chain seq x y z
N LEU A 1 -13.15 1.14 12.19
CA LEU A 1 -11.81 1.71 11.90
C LEU A 1 -10.93 1.96 13.14
N ASN A 2 -11.37 1.63 14.36
CA ASN A 2 -10.66 2.02 15.59
C ASN A 2 -9.34 1.28 15.82
N GLN A 3 -9.22 0.04 15.33
CA GLN A 3 -8.05 -0.80 15.60
C GLN A 3 -6.84 -0.51 14.70
N GLY A 4 -6.97 0.27 13.61
CA GLY A 4 -5.81 0.64 12.77
C GLY A 4 -5.26 -0.49 11.88
N TYR A 5 -6.00 -1.57 11.69
CA TYR A 5 -5.65 -2.67 10.80
C TYR A 5 -6.72 -2.87 9.71
N ILE A 6 -6.31 -3.43 8.57
CA ILE A 6 -7.18 -3.91 7.49
C ILE A 6 -7.04 -5.42 7.40
N ARG A 7 -8.16 -6.14 7.34
CA ARG A 7 -8.17 -7.58 7.09
C ARG A 7 -8.17 -7.84 5.59
N VAL A 8 -7.23 -8.68 5.13
CA VAL A 8 -7.10 -9.04 3.72
C VAL A 8 -7.10 -10.56 3.58
N MET A 9 -7.88 -11.08 2.63
CA MET A 9 -7.86 -12.49 2.26
C MET A 9 -6.67 -12.78 1.33
N GLY A 10 -5.90 -13.82 1.63
CA GLY A 10 -4.78 -14.30 0.82
C GLY A 10 -5.08 -15.63 0.12
N LYS A 11 -4.05 -16.16 -0.57
CA LYS A 11 -4.10 -17.49 -1.19
C LYS A 11 -4.36 -18.57 -0.12
N GLY A 12 -5.23 -19.53 -0.44
CA GLY A 12 -5.61 -20.61 0.48
C GLY A 12 -6.52 -20.16 1.63
N SER A 13 -7.33 -19.11 1.42
CA SER A 13 -8.26 -18.55 2.42
C SER A 13 -7.60 -18.08 3.72
N LYS A 14 -6.29 -17.80 3.68
CA LYS A 14 -5.56 -17.28 4.84
C LYS A 14 -5.86 -15.80 5.02
N GLU A 15 -6.37 -15.44 6.19
CA GLU A 15 -6.54 -14.06 6.60
C GLU A 15 -5.19 -13.45 7.02
N ARG A 16 -4.97 -12.19 6.65
CA ARG A 16 -3.86 -11.38 7.18
C ARG A 16 -4.36 -10.03 7.67
N LEU A 17 -3.85 -9.59 8.81
CA LEU A 17 -4.06 -8.25 9.33
C LEU A 17 -2.92 -7.36 8.87
N VAL A 18 -3.26 -6.31 8.13
CA VAL A 18 -2.30 -5.35 7.57
C VAL A 18 -2.43 -4.06 8.36
N PRO A 19 -1.37 -3.58 9.03
CA PRO A 19 -1.42 -2.29 9.72
C PRO A 19 -1.64 -1.15 8.72
N MET A 20 -2.53 -0.24 9.08
CA MET A 20 -2.86 0.94 8.30
C MET A 20 -2.22 2.17 8.96
N GLY A 21 -1.33 2.83 8.22
CA GLY A 21 -0.70 4.06 8.68
C GLY A 21 -1.71 5.18 8.95
N SER A 22 -1.35 6.12 9.81
CA SER A 22 -2.20 7.27 10.19
C SER A 22 -2.69 8.08 8.98
N ILE A 23 -1.85 8.27 7.98
CA ILE A 23 -2.18 8.95 6.72
C ILE A 23 -3.27 8.19 5.96
N ALA A 24 -3.14 6.87 5.80
CA ALA A 24 -4.12 6.03 5.13
C ALA A 24 -5.47 6.03 5.89
N LYS A 25 -5.43 5.93 7.22
CA LYS A 25 -6.63 6.02 8.08
C LYS A 25 -7.35 7.35 7.90
N ARG A 26 -6.61 8.46 7.85
CA ARG A 26 -7.17 9.81 7.62
C ARG A 26 -7.87 9.91 6.28
N TRP A 27 -7.22 9.49 5.20
CA TRP A 27 -7.80 9.53 3.85
C TRP A 27 -9.00 8.59 3.71
N LEU A 28 -8.94 7.40 4.30
CA LEU A 28 -10.07 6.47 4.29
C LEU A 28 -11.28 7.04 5.04
N LYS A 29 -11.07 7.69 6.19
CA LYS A 29 -12.15 8.36 6.92
C LYS A 29 -12.78 9.49 6.10
N LYS A 30 -11.96 10.30 5.42
CA LYS A 30 -12.45 11.35 4.52
C LYS A 30 -13.26 10.77 3.35
N TYR A 31 -12.78 9.67 2.76
CA TYR A 31 -13.46 8.96 1.68
C TYR A 31 -14.84 8.43 2.10
N LEU A 32 -14.92 7.78 3.26
CA LEU A 32 -16.15 7.19 3.79
C LEU A 32 -17.21 8.23 4.19
N ASN A 33 -16.78 9.45 4.53
CA ASN A 33 -17.67 10.53 4.97
C ASN A 33 -18.02 11.52 3.84
N GLY A 34 -17.65 11.25 2.60
CA GLY A 34 -17.90 12.18 1.50
C GLY A 34 -18.00 11.46 0.14
N PRO A 35 -16.88 11.24 -0.57
CA PRO A 35 -16.90 10.67 -1.92
C PRO A 35 -17.74 9.40 -2.09
N ILE A 36 -17.77 8.51 -1.09
CA ILE A 36 -18.58 7.29 -1.20
C ILE A 36 -20.09 7.59 -1.29
N ILE A 37 -20.56 8.63 -0.60
CA ILE A 37 -21.97 9.08 -0.61
C ILE A 37 -22.30 9.62 -2.00
N GLU A 38 -21.39 10.41 -2.60
CA GLU A 38 -21.57 10.94 -3.96
C GLU A 38 -21.54 9.83 -5.03
N ILE A 39 -20.73 8.79 -4.83
CA ILE A 39 -20.61 7.66 -5.76
C ILE A 39 -21.86 6.79 -5.74
N LEU A 40 -22.37 6.47 -4.55
CA LEU A 40 -23.50 5.55 -4.38
C LEU A 40 -24.87 6.26 -4.48
N GLY A 41 -24.96 7.53 -4.09
CA GLY A 41 -26.24 8.21 -3.91
C GLY A 41 -27.08 7.47 -2.86
N GLU A 42 -28.27 7.03 -3.25
CA GLU A 42 -29.19 6.25 -2.39
C GLU A 42 -28.88 4.74 -2.36
N ARG A 43 -27.93 4.28 -3.18
CA ARG A 43 -27.60 2.85 -3.29
C ARG A 43 -26.74 2.39 -2.12
N GLN A 44 -26.78 1.09 -1.85
CA GLN A 44 -25.92 0.45 -0.84
C GLN A 44 -24.93 -0.51 -1.51
N SER A 45 -23.76 -0.69 -0.88
CA SER A 45 -22.73 -1.62 -1.34
C SER A 45 -21.91 -2.12 -0.17
N ASP A 46 -21.59 -3.42 -0.17
CA ASP A 46 -20.68 -4.04 0.80
C ASP A 46 -19.20 -3.81 0.45
N TYR A 47 -18.92 -3.29 -0.75
CA TYR A 47 -17.56 -3.04 -1.20
C TYR A 47 -17.03 -1.73 -0.62
N LEU A 48 -15.78 -1.76 -0.11
CA LEU A 48 -15.13 -0.56 0.41
C LEU A 48 -14.90 0.51 -0.66
N PHE A 49 -14.70 0.09 -1.92
CA PHE A 49 -14.49 0.98 -3.05
C PHE A 49 -15.47 0.61 -4.18
N PRO A 50 -16.74 1.03 -4.08
CA PRO A 50 -17.73 0.71 -5.09
C PRO A 50 -17.60 1.64 -6.31
N THR A 51 -18.16 1.20 -7.43
CA THR A 51 -18.45 2.03 -8.58
C THR A 51 -19.84 2.65 -8.46
N ARG A 52 -20.23 3.52 -9.40
CA ARG A 52 -21.58 4.08 -9.46
C ARG A 52 -22.67 3.01 -9.61
N THR A 53 -22.34 1.81 -10.09
CA THR A 53 -23.27 0.67 -10.19
C THR A 53 -23.30 -0.17 -8.92
N SER A 54 -22.71 0.29 -7.81
CA SER A 54 -22.62 -0.41 -6.50
C SER A 54 -21.78 -1.69 -6.51
N GLU A 55 -21.09 -1.96 -7.61
CA GLU A 55 -20.19 -3.09 -7.78
C GLU A 55 -18.76 -2.76 -7.36
N SER A 56 -17.94 -3.77 -7.12
CA SER A 56 -16.52 -3.57 -6.85
C SER A 56 -15.79 -2.93 -8.04
N ILE A 57 -14.86 -2.02 -7.76
CA ILE A 57 -13.97 -1.52 -8.82
C ILE A 57 -13.07 -2.64 -9.34
N SER A 58 -13.04 -2.81 -10.67
CA SER A 58 -12.14 -3.78 -11.29
C SER A 58 -10.68 -3.34 -11.19
N ARG A 59 -9.76 -4.32 -11.22
CA ARG A 59 -8.31 -4.05 -11.23
C ARG A 59 -7.89 -3.13 -12.38
N GLN A 60 -8.48 -3.32 -13.56
CA GLN A 60 -8.20 -2.50 -14.74
C GLN A 60 -8.70 -1.07 -14.55
N ALA A 61 -9.92 -0.88 -14.05
CA ALA A 61 -10.46 0.45 -13.79
C ALA A 61 -9.62 1.21 -12.75
N PHE A 62 -9.24 0.53 -11.67
CA PHE A 62 -8.36 1.10 -10.66
C PHE A 62 -6.99 1.50 -11.24
N TRP A 63 -6.43 0.67 -12.12
CA TRP A 63 -5.17 0.98 -12.80
C TRP A 63 -5.27 2.20 -13.72
N GLN A 64 -6.39 2.37 -14.43
CA GLN A 64 -6.61 3.57 -15.26
C GLN A 64 -6.67 4.84 -14.41
N ILE A 65 -7.24 4.78 -13.20
CA ILE A 65 -7.21 5.90 -12.26
C ILE A 65 -5.77 6.24 -11.86
N ILE A 66 -4.95 5.23 -11.54
CA ILE A 66 -3.52 5.44 -11.23
C ILE A 66 -2.80 6.10 -12.40
N LYS A 67 -2.96 5.57 -13.62
CA LYS A 67 -2.36 6.17 -14.84
C LYS A 67 -2.78 7.62 -15.04
N LYS A 68 -4.06 7.94 -14.84
CA LYS A 68 -4.57 9.31 -14.92
C LYS A 68 -3.83 10.24 -13.95
N TYR A 69 -3.60 9.82 -12.72
CA TYR A 69 -2.84 10.62 -11.75
C TYR A 69 -1.36 10.69 -12.08
N SER A 70 -0.76 9.60 -12.56
CA SER A 70 0.63 9.56 -13.04
C SER A 70 0.89 10.60 -14.13
N ASN A 71 -0.01 10.68 -15.11
CA ASN A 71 0.10 11.63 -16.22
C ASN A 71 -0.06 13.09 -15.75
N LYS A 72 -0.88 13.34 -14.73
CA LYS A 72 -1.06 14.68 -14.16
C LYS A 72 0.19 15.24 -13.47
N VAL A 73 1.08 14.37 -13.03
CA VAL A 73 2.33 14.75 -12.34
C VAL A 73 3.57 14.47 -13.21
N SER A 74 3.36 14.22 -14.52
CA SER A 74 4.43 14.02 -15.51
C SER A 74 5.47 12.96 -15.12
N ILE A 75 5.01 11.83 -14.59
CA ILE A 75 5.88 10.66 -14.39
C ILE A 75 6.13 10.02 -15.76
N ASP A 76 7.36 10.17 -16.27
CA ASP A 76 7.81 9.69 -17.59
C ASP A 76 8.31 8.22 -17.58
N SER A 77 8.31 7.56 -16.43
CA SER A 77 8.77 6.18 -16.29
C SER A 77 7.68 5.16 -16.61
N ASP A 78 8.07 3.98 -17.10
CA ASP A 78 7.19 2.82 -17.27
C ASP A 78 6.56 2.37 -15.94
N LEU A 79 5.37 2.90 -15.68
CA LEU A 79 4.61 2.59 -14.49
C LEU A 79 3.88 1.25 -14.68
N SER A 80 4.12 0.32 -13.77
CA SER A 80 3.42 -0.95 -13.65
C SER A 80 2.96 -1.17 -12.20
N PRO A 81 1.98 -2.06 -11.94
CA PRO A 81 1.58 -2.36 -10.57
C PRO A 81 2.75 -2.85 -9.69
N HIS A 82 3.70 -3.56 -10.29
CA HIS A 82 4.89 -4.06 -9.60
C HIS A 82 5.89 -2.94 -9.30
N SER A 83 6.21 -2.08 -10.28
CA SER A 83 7.15 -0.96 -10.06
C SER A 83 6.59 0.06 -9.06
N LEU A 84 5.29 0.35 -9.11
CA LEU A 84 4.62 1.22 -8.14
C LEU A 84 4.69 0.65 -6.72
N ARG A 85 4.41 -0.65 -6.56
CA ARG A 85 4.49 -1.32 -5.26
C ARG A 85 5.91 -1.32 -4.70
N HIS A 86 6.90 -1.53 -5.56
CA HIS A 86 8.31 -1.51 -5.17
C HIS A 86 8.76 -0.11 -4.72
N ALA A 87 8.38 0.93 -5.47
CA ALA A 87 8.64 2.32 -5.11
C ALA A 87 7.99 2.68 -3.77
N PHE A 88 6.75 2.25 -3.53
CA PHE A 88 6.05 2.43 -2.25
C PHE A 88 6.78 1.75 -1.09
N ALA A 89 7.18 0.50 -1.24
CA ALA A 89 7.93 -0.24 -0.23
C ALA A 89 9.27 0.44 0.10
N THR A 90 10.03 0.80 -0.94
CA THR A 90 11.31 1.52 -0.80
C THR A 90 11.11 2.86 -0.11
N HIS A 91 10.08 3.63 -0.49
CA HIS A 91 9.74 4.90 0.13
C HIS A 91 9.44 4.73 1.63
N LEU A 92 8.64 3.72 2.01
CA LEU A 92 8.36 3.43 3.42
C LEU A 92 9.63 3.09 4.20
N ILE A 93 10.49 2.23 3.64
CA ILE A 93 11.77 1.86 4.26
C ILE A 93 12.61 3.13 4.45
N ASN A 94 12.82 3.93 3.41
CA ASN A 94 13.65 5.14 3.49
C ASN A 94 13.15 6.14 4.55
N HIS A 95 11.84 6.16 4.84
CA HIS A 95 11.21 7.08 5.79
C HIS A 95 10.94 6.47 7.18
N GLY A 96 11.60 5.36 7.56
CA GLY A 96 11.53 4.87 8.95
C GLY A 96 10.55 3.75 9.22
N ALA A 97 9.87 3.20 8.19
CA ALA A 97 9.05 2.02 8.42
C ALA A 97 9.94 0.82 8.78
N ASP A 98 9.52 0.06 9.80
CA ASP A 98 10.12 -1.21 10.16
C ASP A 98 10.04 -2.17 8.96
N LEU A 99 11.15 -2.84 8.65
CA LEU A 99 11.24 -3.79 7.56
C LEU A 99 10.21 -4.93 7.68
N ARG A 100 9.87 -5.31 8.92
CA ARG A 100 8.82 -6.31 9.20
C ARG A 100 7.43 -5.84 8.77
N VAL A 101 7.16 -4.54 8.85
CA VAL A 101 5.91 -3.92 8.38
C VAL A 101 5.83 -3.97 6.86
N VAL A 102 6.95 -3.75 6.17
CA VAL A 102 7.02 -3.81 4.70
C VAL A 102 6.85 -5.26 4.21
N GLN A 103 7.45 -6.23 4.90
CA GLN A 103 7.33 -7.65 4.58
C GLN A 103 5.87 -8.16 4.74
N MET A 104 5.15 -7.71 5.78
CA MET A 104 3.73 -8.02 5.97
C MET A 104 2.81 -7.31 4.95
N LEU A 105 3.12 -6.05 4.58
CA LEU A 105 2.34 -5.26 3.63
C LEU A 105 2.37 -5.84 2.20
N LEU A 106 3.45 -6.53 1.83
CA LEU A 106 3.65 -7.04 0.48
C LEU A 106 3.20 -8.50 0.30
N GLY A 107 2.94 -9.23 1.39
CA GLY A 107 2.18 -10.48 1.38
C GLY A 107 2.76 -11.59 0.49
N HIS A 108 4.09 -11.71 0.41
CA HIS A 108 4.72 -12.70 -0.45
C HIS A 108 4.79 -14.08 0.24
N SER A 109 4.02 -15.02 -0.29
CA SER A 109 4.32 -16.45 -0.28
C SER A 109 5.32 -16.85 -1.38
N ASP A 110 5.89 -15.89 -2.12
CA ASP A 110 6.80 -16.13 -3.26
C ASP A 110 8.04 -15.22 -3.18
N LEU A 111 9.22 -15.85 -3.05
CA LEU A 111 10.46 -15.25 -2.53
C LEU A 111 11.18 -14.27 -3.48
N SER A 112 10.76 -14.14 -4.75
CA SER A 112 11.51 -13.46 -5.81
C SER A 112 11.64 -11.94 -5.66
N THR A 113 10.73 -11.29 -4.94
CA THR A 113 10.82 -9.85 -4.63
C THR A 113 11.42 -9.58 -3.24
N THR A 114 11.62 -10.60 -2.42
CA THR A 114 12.16 -10.46 -1.05
C THR A 114 13.67 -10.19 -1.08
N GLN A 115 14.38 -10.64 -2.11
CA GLN A 115 15.83 -10.52 -2.24
C GLN A 115 16.31 -9.06 -2.39
N ILE A 116 15.56 -8.22 -3.10
CA ILE A 116 15.90 -6.78 -3.23
C ILE A 116 15.77 -6.07 -1.87
N TYR A 117 14.77 -6.44 -1.07
CA TYR A 117 14.54 -5.81 0.24
C TYR A 117 15.59 -6.21 1.29
N THR A 118 16.19 -7.40 1.19
CA THR A 118 17.32 -7.80 2.04
C THR A 118 18.52 -6.87 1.86
N HIS A 119 18.84 -6.49 0.63
CA HIS A 119 19.96 -5.58 0.37
C HIS A 119 19.73 -4.19 0.94
N ILE A 120 18.51 -3.64 0.81
CA ILE A 120 18.17 -2.32 1.36
C ILE A 120 18.15 -2.36 2.90
N ALA A 121 17.65 -3.44 3.49
CA ALA A 121 17.67 -3.66 4.93
C ALA A 121 19.10 -3.74 5.49
N GLN A 122 19.99 -4.48 4.81
CA GLN A 122 21.39 -4.62 5.18
C GLN A 122 22.14 -3.28 5.11
N HIS A 123 21.86 -2.47 4.08
CA HIS A 123 22.42 -1.13 3.97
C HIS A 123 21.96 -0.25 5.15
N ARG A 124 20.67 -0.27 5.46
CA ARG A 124 20.13 0.54 6.54
C ARG A 124 20.57 0.08 7.94
N LEU A 125 20.72 -1.23 8.14
CA LEU A 125 21.25 -1.78 9.40
C LEU A 125 22.70 -1.33 9.60
N LYS A 126 23.51 -1.31 8.53
CA LYS A 126 24.84 -0.71 8.55
C LYS A 126 24.78 0.78 8.89
N ASP A 127 23.90 1.54 8.25
CA ASP A 127 23.77 3.00 8.50
C ASP A 127 23.32 3.30 9.94
N LEU A 128 22.34 2.56 10.47
CA LEU A 128 21.88 2.68 11.87
C LEU A 128 22.98 2.29 12.86
N HIS A 129 23.72 1.20 12.58
CA HIS A 129 24.84 0.78 13.40
C HIS A 129 25.95 1.84 13.41
N GLN A 130 26.29 2.43 12.25
CA GLN A 130 27.26 3.52 12.16
C GLN A 130 26.81 4.78 12.91
N LYS A 131 25.50 5.09 12.87
CA LYS A 131 24.94 6.30 13.48
C LYS A 131 24.81 6.22 15.00
N HIS A 132 24.59 5.03 15.56
CA HIS A 132 24.42 4.82 17.01
C HIS A 132 25.63 4.16 17.68
N HIS A 133 26.52 3.53 16.93
CA HIS A 133 27.76 2.90 17.41
C HIS A 133 28.95 3.21 16.48
N PRO A 134 29.45 4.46 16.43
CA PRO A 134 30.51 4.89 15.51
C PRO A 134 31.94 4.39 15.85
N ARG A 135 32.10 3.40 16.74
CA ARG A 135 33.41 2.88 17.19
C ARG A 135 33.55 1.35 17.04
N GLY A 136 33.00 0.80 15.97
CA GLY A 136 33.30 -0.54 15.47
C GLY A 136 33.94 -0.45 14.09
#